data_AF-V5I7B7-F1
#
_entry.id   AF-V5I7B7-F1
#
_cell.length_a   1.000
_cell.length_b   1.000
_cell.length_c   1.000
_cell.angle_alpha   90.00
_cell.angle_beta   90.00
_cell.angle_gamma   90.00
#
_symmetry.space_group_name_H-M   'P 1'
#
loop_
_entity.id
_entity.type
_entity.pdbx_description
1 polymer ?
#
loop_
_entity_poly.entity_id
_entity_poly.type
_entity_poly.pdbx_seq_one_letter_code
_entity_poly.pdbx_strand_id
1 'polypeptide(L)'
;TIEISCKTRHNVKLLCNLIYDTVFSLRPPGSKELLLEQKVPATYLALEDVVNYIATERRLNGLDPVLNAEQYRNLVTSEMQQRYNKTFRDWSELHQATLFLHDNGVLLHYDDATLKDLYFLDPQWLCDMLAHVVTIREINPFA
;
A
#
# COMPACT_ATOMS: atom_id res chain seq x y z
N THR A 1 21.52 -5.70 21.30
CA THR A 1 21.66 -6.47 20.04
C THR A 1 21.34 -7.92 20.33
N ILE A 2 20.54 -8.57 19.49
CA ILE A 2 20.10 -9.96 19.70
C ILE A 2 20.72 -10.80 18.60
N GLU A 3 21.41 -11.87 18.98
CA GLU A 3 21.99 -12.80 18.02
C GLU A 3 20.92 -13.77 17.53
N ILE A 4 20.82 -13.94 16.21
CA ILE A 4 19.78 -14.76 15.58
C ILE A 4 20.45 -15.63 14.52
N SER A 5 20.02 -16.88 14.42
CA SER A 5 20.44 -17.76 13.33
C SER A 5 19.25 -18.40 12.64
N CYS A 6 19.08 -18.11 11.36
CA CYS A 6 18.06 -18.74 10.52
C CYS A 6 18.36 -20.23 10.26
N LYS A 7 19.62 -20.66 10.39
CA LYS A 7 20.05 -22.05 10.17
C LYS A 7 19.75 -22.95 11.36
N THR A 8 20.11 -22.52 12.57
CA THR A 8 19.89 -23.31 13.80
C THR A 8 18.58 -22.95 14.49
N ARG A 9 17.84 -21.97 13.94
CA ARG A 9 16.67 -21.33 14.56
C ARG A 9 16.96 -20.71 15.93
N HIS A 10 18.22 -20.42 16.22
CA HIS A 10 18.63 -19.78 17.47
C HIS A 10 17.96 -18.42 17.62
N ASN A 11 17.33 -18.20 18.78
CA ASN A 11 16.61 -16.97 19.16
C ASN A 11 15.50 -16.50 18.20
N VAL A 12 15.06 -17.30 17.23
CA VAL A 12 13.95 -16.93 16.34
C VAL A 12 12.66 -16.67 17.13
N LYS A 13 12.35 -17.50 18.13
CA LYS A 13 11.19 -17.27 19.01
C LYS A 13 11.29 -15.97 19.80
N LEU A 14 12.49 -15.64 20.28
CA LEU A 14 12.73 -14.39 20.99
C LEU A 14 12.50 -13.18 20.07
N LEU A 15 12.99 -13.25 18.83
CA LEU A 15 12.69 -12.23 17.83
C LEU A 15 11.17 -12.09 17.59
N CYS A 16 10.45 -13.20 17.40
CA CYS A 16 9.00 -13.15 17.21
C CYS A 16 8.28 -12.47 18.38
N ASN A 17 8.65 -12.80 19.62
CA ASN A 17 8.06 -12.17 20.80
C ASN A 17 8.37 -10.67 20.85
N LEU A 18 9.59 -10.27 20.49
CA LEU A 18 9.96 -8.85 20.47
C LEU A 18 9.24 -8.07 19.38
N ILE A 19 9.06 -8.66 18.20
CA ILE A 19 8.23 -8.06 17.14
C ILE A 19 6.81 -7.88 17.67
N TYR A 20 6.24 -8.92 18.31
CA TYR A 20 4.92 -8.86 18.92
C TYR A 20 4.83 -7.73 19.95
N ASP A 21 5.69 -7.71 20.96
CA ASP A 21 5.68 -6.71 22.03
C ASP A 21 5.89 -5.29 21.49
N THR A 22 6.76 -5.14 20.49
CA THR A 22 6.99 -3.85 19.83
C THR A 22 5.72 -3.39 19.14
N VAL A 23 5.14 -4.21 18.25
CA VAL A 23 3.94 -3.85 17.48
C VAL A 23 2.76 -3.51 18.39
N PHE A 24 2.56 -4.25 19.48
CA PHE A 24 1.48 -3.99 20.45
C PHE A 24 1.74 -2.78 21.36
N SER A 25 2.95 -2.22 21.39
CA SER A 25 3.28 -1.01 22.15
C SER A 25 3.45 0.25 21.30
N LEU A 26 3.40 0.13 19.97
CA LEU A 26 3.53 1.25 19.04
C LEU A 26 2.38 2.26 19.23
N ARG A 27 2.72 3.54 19.07
CA ARG A 27 1.79 4.66 19.09
C ARG A 27 2.09 5.58 17.91
N PRO A 28 1.07 6.05 17.18
CA PRO A 28 1.28 7.06 16.16
C PRO A 28 1.78 8.38 16.78
N PRO A 29 2.51 9.21 16.02
CA PRO A 29 2.97 10.51 16.49
C PRO A 29 1.81 11.36 17.03
N GLY A 30 1.94 11.85 18.27
CA GLY A 30 0.93 12.70 18.91
C GLY A 30 -0.31 11.97 19.45
N SER A 31 -0.42 10.65 19.29
CA SER A 31 -1.54 9.86 19.82
C SER A 31 -1.23 9.24 21.19
N LYS A 32 -2.24 9.20 22.06
CA LYS A 32 -2.22 8.47 23.34
C LYS A 32 -2.83 7.07 23.23
N GLU A 33 -3.34 6.70 22.07
CA GLU A 33 -3.91 5.37 21.78
C GLU A 33 -2.83 4.48 21.13
N LEU A 34 -2.94 3.16 21.31
CA LEU A 34 -2.04 2.21 20.63
C LEU A 34 -2.40 2.15 19.15
N LEU A 35 -1.40 1.97 18.29
CA LEU A 35 -1.58 1.93 16.84
C LEU A 35 -2.63 0.88 16.41
N LEU A 36 -2.58 -0.31 17.02
CA LEU A 36 -3.52 -1.41 16.74
C LEU A 36 -4.93 -1.21 17.31
N GLU A 37 -5.12 -0.27 18.25
CA GLU A 37 -6.44 0.02 18.84
C GLU A 37 -7.19 1.09 18.04
N GLN A 38 -6.50 1.80 17.14
CA GLN A 38 -7.10 2.85 16.33
C GLN A 38 -8.18 2.29 15.41
N LYS A 39 -9.33 2.95 15.41
CA LYS A 39 -10.44 2.59 14.54
C LYS A 39 -10.18 3.09 13.12
N VAL A 40 -10.27 2.17 12.17
CA VAL A 40 -10.19 2.48 10.74
C VAL A 40 -11.62 2.57 10.18
N PRO A 41 -11.95 3.59 9.37
CA PRO A 41 -13.24 3.65 8.68
C PRO A 41 -13.46 2.43 7.78
N ALA A 42 -14.65 1.83 7.84
CA ALA A 42 -14.99 0.69 6.98
C ALA A 42 -14.96 1.01 5.48
N THR A 43 -15.06 2.30 5.11
CA THR A 43 -14.89 2.78 3.73
C THR A 43 -13.44 2.62 3.24
N TYR A 44 -12.45 2.66 4.13
CA TYR A 44 -11.03 2.55 3.75
C TYR A 44 -10.67 1.09 3.47
N LEU A 45 -11.20 0.17 4.27
CA LEU A 45 -11.08 -1.27 4.02
C LEU A 45 -11.77 -1.68 2.71
N ALA A 46 -12.97 -1.13 2.45
CA ALA A 46 -13.65 -1.35 1.17
C ALA A 46 -12.83 -0.80 -0.02
N LEU A 47 -12.15 0.34 0.17
CA LEU A 47 -11.27 0.90 -0.85
C LEU A 47 -10.07 0.00 -1.13
N GLU A 48 -9.44 -0.56 -0.10
CA GLU A 48 -8.34 -1.53 -0.23
C GLU A 48 -8.78 -2.73 -1.09
N ASP A 49 -9.93 -3.33 -0.79
CA ASP A 49 -10.47 -4.43 -1.59
C ASP A 49 -10.71 -4.03 -3.06
N VAL A 50 -11.27 -2.84 -3.28
CA VAL A 50 -11.53 -2.31 -4.63
C VAL A 50 -10.23 -2.07 -5.39
N VAL A 51 -9.22 -1.49 -4.75
CA VAL A 51 -7.89 -1.25 -5.35
C VAL A 51 -7.24 -2.57 -5.74
N ASN A 52 -7.25 -3.56 -4.86
CA ASN A 52 -6.72 -4.89 -5.12
C ASN A 52 -7.45 -5.60 -6.26
N TYR A 53 -8.78 -5.45 -6.32
CA TYR A 53 -9.59 -5.96 -7.42
C TYR A 53 -9.19 -5.30 -8.75
N ILE A 54 -9.17 -3.97 -8.82
CA ILE A 54 -8.82 -3.24 -10.05
C ILE A 54 -7.39 -3.60 -10.50
N ALA A 55 -6.43 -3.67 -9.59
CA ALA A 55 -5.05 -4.08 -9.90
C ALA A 55 -5.01 -5.49 -10.51
N THR A 56 -5.79 -6.41 -9.96
CA THR A 56 -5.89 -7.80 -10.47
C THR A 56 -6.54 -7.85 -11.84
N GLU A 57 -7.67 -7.18 -12.04
CA GLU A 57 -8.34 -7.13 -13.35
C GLU A 57 -7.44 -6.53 -14.43
N ARG A 58 -6.72 -5.46 -14.12
CA ARG A 58 -5.78 -4.85 -15.07
C ARG A 58 -4.71 -5.85 -15.50
N ARG A 59 -4.09 -6.56 -14.55
CA ARG A 59 -3.12 -7.61 -14.85
C ARG A 59 -3.69 -8.73 -15.70
N LEU A 60 -4.91 -9.19 -15.40
CA LEU A 60 -5.58 -10.22 -16.21
C LEU A 60 -5.84 -9.76 -17.64
N ASN A 61 -6.04 -8.46 -17.85
CA ASN A 61 -6.19 -7.84 -19.16
C ASN A 61 -4.86 -7.42 -19.81
N GLY A 62 -3.71 -7.78 -19.23
CA GLY A 62 -2.39 -7.42 -19.74
C GLY A 62 -2.05 -5.93 -19.65
N LEU A 63 -2.72 -5.21 -18.75
CA LEU A 63 -2.49 -3.79 -18.50
C LEU A 63 -1.65 -3.60 -17.22
N ASP A 64 -0.78 -2.60 -17.24
CA ASP A 64 -0.02 -2.21 -16.05
C ASP A 64 -0.99 -1.77 -14.93
N PRO A 65 -0.75 -2.15 -13.66
CA PRO A 65 -1.59 -1.80 -12.50
C PRO A 65 -1.37 -0.34 -12.07
N VAL A 66 -1.41 0.58 -13.02
CA VAL A 66 -1.27 2.03 -12.84
C VAL A 66 -2.48 2.73 -13.44
N LEU A 67 -3.03 3.69 -12.71
CA LEU A 67 -4.11 4.56 -13.16
C LEU A 67 -3.66 6.01 -13.13
N ASN A 68 -4.20 6.80 -14.05
CA ASN A 68 -4.17 8.25 -13.89
C ASN A 68 -5.25 8.72 -12.90
N ALA A 69 -5.23 10.00 -12.51
CA ALA A 69 -6.14 10.50 -11.47
C ALA A 69 -7.62 10.42 -11.88
N GLU A 70 -7.94 10.62 -13.16
CA GLU A 70 -9.32 10.50 -13.65
C GLU A 70 -9.81 9.06 -13.63
N GLN A 71 -9.00 8.13 -14.13
CA GLN A 71 -9.32 6.70 -14.11
C GLN A 71 -9.47 6.19 -12.69
N TYR A 72 -8.57 6.58 -11.78
CA TYR A 72 -8.62 6.19 -10.38
C TYR A 72 -9.95 6.63 -9.75
N ARG A 73 -10.30 7.92 -9.89
CA ARG A 73 -11.57 8.46 -9.37
C ARG A 73 -12.77 7.71 -9.92
N ASN A 74 -12.86 7.56 -11.24
CA ASN A 74 -14.04 6.97 -11.88
C ASN A 74 -14.19 5.47 -11.54
N LEU A 75 -13.11 4.70 -11.62
CA LEU A 75 -13.14 3.26 -11.33
C LEU A 75 -13.41 2.99 -9.86
N VAL A 76 -12.71 3.67 -8.95
CA VAL A 76 -12.94 3.51 -7.52
C VAL A 76 -14.37 3.87 -7.15
N THR A 77 -14.90 5.00 -7.62
CA THR A 77 -16.28 5.40 -7.32
C THR A 77 -17.30 4.39 -7.84
N SER A 78 -17.11 3.89 -9.07
CA SER A 78 -17.96 2.85 -9.66
C SER A 78 -17.93 1.55 -8.86
N GLU A 79 -16.74 1.00 -8.61
CA GLU A 79 -16.55 -0.28 -7.92
C GLU A 79 -16.98 -0.22 -6.44
N MET A 80 -16.70 0.89 -5.74
CA MET A 80 -17.16 1.10 -4.36
C MET A 80 -18.69 1.08 -4.26
N GLN A 81 -19.36 1.76 -5.19
CA GLN A 81 -20.81 1.80 -5.24
C GLN A 81 -21.39 0.43 -5.60
N GLN A 82 -20.81 -0.25 -6.58
CA GLN A 82 -21.35 -1.49 -7.13
C GLN A 82 -21.14 -2.69 -6.19
N ARG A 83 -20.00 -2.77 -5.49
CA ARG A 83 -19.63 -3.90 -4.62
C ARG A 83 -20.05 -3.73 -3.17
N TYR A 84 -19.96 -2.51 -2.65
CA TYR A 84 -20.14 -2.24 -1.22
C TYR A 84 -21.30 -1.29 -0.92
N ASN A 85 -21.95 -0.72 -1.95
CA ASN A 85 -22.93 0.36 -1.81
C ASN A 85 -22.41 1.50 -0.91
N LYS A 86 -21.13 1.84 -1.09
CA LYS A 86 -20.41 2.88 -0.36
C LYS A 86 -19.91 3.94 -1.34
N THR A 87 -19.89 5.17 -0.86
CA THR A 87 -19.33 6.32 -1.58
C THR A 87 -18.49 7.17 -0.62
N PHE A 88 -17.59 7.95 -1.19
CA PHE A 88 -16.93 9.04 -0.48
C PHE A 88 -17.78 10.31 -0.62
N ARG A 89 -17.76 11.16 0.40
CA ARG A 89 -18.45 12.45 0.41
C ARG A 89 -17.92 13.38 -0.67
N ASP A 90 -16.61 13.41 -0.84
CA ASP A 90 -15.90 14.27 -1.77
C ASP A 90 -14.50 13.71 -2.10
N TRP A 91 -13.79 14.40 -2.99
CA TRP A 91 -12.44 14.02 -3.39
C TRP A 91 -11.42 14.14 -2.27
N SER A 92 -11.66 15.00 -1.27
CA SER A 92 -10.76 15.13 -0.12
C SER A 92 -10.82 13.88 0.74
N GLU A 93 -12.02 13.32 0.97
CA GLU A 93 -12.16 12.08 1.74
C GLU A 93 -11.55 10.88 1.00
N LEU A 94 -11.75 10.79 -0.32
CA LEU A 94 -11.09 9.77 -1.14
C LEU A 94 -9.56 9.92 -1.06
N HIS A 95 -9.04 11.14 -1.13
CA HIS A 95 -7.60 11.39 -1.03
C HIS A 95 -7.06 11.00 0.36
N GLN A 96 -7.76 11.30 1.45
CA GLN A 96 -7.37 10.83 2.80
C GLN A 96 -7.34 9.30 2.90
N ALA A 97 -8.34 8.62 2.32
CA ALA A 97 -8.35 7.17 2.25
C ALA A 97 -7.19 6.62 1.41
N THR A 98 -6.88 7.28 0.30
CA THR A 98 -5.74 6.95 -0.57
C THR A 98 -4.41 7.06 0.19
N LEU A 99 -4.20 8.16 0.93
CA LEU A 99 -3.00 8.36 1.74
C LEU A 99 -2.89 7.32 2.86
N PHE A 100 -4.01 6.96 3.49
CA PHE A 100 -4.02 5.87 4.46
C PHE A 100 -3.59 4.53 3.81
N LEU A 101 -4.11 4.20 2.63
CA LEU A 101 -3.67 3.02 1.87
C LEU A 101 -2.19 3.10 1.45
N HIS A 102 -1.70 4.31 1.13
CA HIS A 102 -0.29 4.55 0.83
C HIS A 102 0.61 4.24 2.02
N ASP A 103 0.29 4.79 3.20
CA ASP A 103 1.05 4.59 4.42
C ASP A 103 1.06 3.11 4.86
N ASN A 104 0.01 2.35 4.52
CA ASN A 104 -0.09 0.92 4.79
C ASN A 104 0.47 0.03 3.67
N GLY A 105 0.99 0.61 2.59
CA GLY A 105 1.62 -0.14 1.49
C GLY A 105 0.63 -0.92 0.60
N VAL A 106 -0.63 -0.51 0.54
CA VAL A 106 -1.65 -1.11 -0.35
C VAL A 106 -1.51 -0.59 -1.79
N LEU A 107 -1.30 0.72 -1.94
CA LEU A 107 -1.02 1.39 -3.22
C LEU A 107 0.04 2.47 -3.01
N LEU A 108 0.59 3.02 -4.08
CA LEU A 108 1.49 4.17 -3.99
C LEU A 108 0.95 5.37 -4.76
N HIS A 109 0.98 6.53 -4.10
CA HIS A 109 0.61 7.82 -4.68
C HIS A 109 1.52 8.89 -4.08
N TYR A 110 2.06 9.76 -4.92
CA TYR A 110 3.05 10.75 -4.51
C TYR A 110 2.57 12.15 -4.86
N ASP A 111 2.59 13.06 -3.88
CA ASP A 111 2.26 14.48 -4.09
C ASP A 111 3.46 15.27 -4.68
N ASP A 112 4.08 14.71 -5.73
CA ASP A 112 5.14 15.36 -6.49
C ASP A 112 4.63 15.83 -7.86
N ALA A 113 5.19 16.92 -8.39
CA ALA A 113 4.77 17.52 -9.65
C ALA A 113 4.74 16.52 -10.83
N THR A 114 5.60 15.50 -10.80
CA THR A 114 5.71 14.50 -11.87
C THR A 114 4.85 13.25 -11.66
N LEU A 115 4.47 12.95 -10.42
CA LEU A 115 3.81 11.69 -10.04
C LEU A 115 2.40 11.86 -9.47
N LYS A 116 1.97 13.10 -9.16
CA LYS A 116 0.64 13.40 -8.59
C LYS A 116 -0.55 12.97 -9.44
N ASP A 117 -0.34 12.67 -10.72
CA ASP A 117 -1.40 12.15 -11.58
C ASP A 117 -1.42 10.62 -11.60
N LEU A 118 -0.43 9.94 -11.03
CA LEU A 118 -0.28 8.50 -11.09
C LEU A 118 -0.64 7.83 -9.76
N TYR A 119 -1.38 6.72 -9.89
CA TYR A 119 -1.79 5.85 -8.80
C TYR A 119 -1.28 4.44 -9.13
N PHE A 120 -0.25 4.01 -8.43
CA PHE A 120 0.33 2.66 -8.58
C PHE A 120 -0.44 1.72 -7.67
N LEU A 121 -1.31 0.90 -8.25
CA LEU A 121 -2.21 0.02 -7.50
C LEU A 121 -1.53 -1.25 -6.98
N ASP A 122 -0.31 -1.52 -7.44
CA ASP A 122 0.49 -2.68 -7.03
C ASP A 122 1.92 -2.25 -6.72
N PRO A 123 2.26 -2.08 -5.43
CA PRO A 123 3.61 -1.73 -5.00
C PRO A 123 4.65 -2.81 -5.32
N GLN A 124 4.28 -4.09 -5.33
CA GLN A 124 5.21 -5.18 -5.65
C GLN A 124 5.59 -5.13 -7.13
N TRP A 125 4.61 -4.94 -8.01
CA TRP A 125 4.87 -4.76 -9.45
C TRP A 125 5.82 -3.58 -9.71
N LEU A 126 5.63 -2.46 -9.00
CA LEU A 126 6.53 -1.31 -9.13
C LEU A 126 7.95 -1.67 -8.67
N CYS A 127 8.09 -2.36 -7.53
CA CYS A 127 9.38 -2.85 -7.05
C CYS A 127 10.06 -3.77 -8.06
N ASP A 128 9.32 -4.70 -8.68
CA ASP A 128 9.85 -5.63 -9.68
C ASP A 128 10.31 -4.88 -10.94
N MET A 129 9.52 -3.90 -11.40
CA MET A 129 9.88 -3.02 -12.51
C MET A 129 11.16 -2.23 -12.22
N LEU A 130 11.26 -1.62 -11.03
CA LEU A 130 12.45 -0.87 -10.63
C LEU A 130 13.67 -1.77 -10.48
N ALA A 131 13.53 -2.97 -9.89
CA ALA A 131 14.60 -3.94 -9.77
C ALA A 131 15.12 -4.37 -11.16
N HIS A 132 14.23 -4.58 -12.12
CA HIS A 132 14.61 -4.87 -13.50
C HIS A 132 15.40 -3.70 -14.12
N VAL A 133 14.87 -2.48 -14.03
CA VAL A 133 15.52 -1.27 -14.58
C VAL A 133 16.91 -1.05 -13.99
N VAL A 134 17.05 -1.20 -12.67
CA VAL A 134 18.31 -0.99 -11.93
C VAL A 134 19.35 -2.09 -12.23
N THR A 135 18.92 -3.28 -12.62
CA THR A 135 19.82 -4.42 -12.93
C THR A 135 20.24 -4.47 -14.41
N ILE A 136 19.59 -3.69 -15.29
CA ILE A 136 20.06 -3.53 -16.67
C ILE A 136 21.33 -2.68 -16.66
N ARG A 137 22.47 -3.30 -16.97
CA ARG A 137 23.80 -2.66 -17.01
C ARG A 137 23.89 -1.42 -17.90
N GLU A 138 23.07 -1.37 -18.95
CA GLU A 138 23.00 -0.24 -19.89
C GLU A 138 22.31 0.99 -19.26
N ILE A 139 21.48 0.78 -18.24
CA ILE A 139 20.74 1.83 -17.52
C ILE A 139 21.45 2.15 -16.20
N ASN A 140 22.08 1.17 -15.56
CA ASN A 140 22.88 1.34 -14.35
C ASN A 140 24.28 0.72 -14.53
N PRO A 141 25.27 1.49 -15.01
CA PRO A 141 26.63 0.98 -15.26
C PRO A 141 27.42 0.62 -14.00
N PHE A 142 26.84 0.81 -12.80
CA PHE A 142 27.48 0.56 -11.51
C PHE A 142 26.97 -0.71 -10.80
N ALA A 143 26.13 -1.52 -11.45
CA ALA A 143 25.65 -2.82 -10.95
C ALA A 143 26.56 -4.01 -11.33
#